data_AF-A0A7C4TTI2-F1
#
_entry.id   AF-A0A7C4TTI2-F1
#
_cell.length_a   1.000
_cell.length_b   1.000
_cell.length_c   1.000
_cell.angle_alpha   90.00
_cell.angle_beta   90.00
_cell.angle_gamma   90.00
#
_symmetry.space_group_name_H-M   'P 1'
#
loop_
_entity.id
_entity.type
_entity.pdbx_description
1 polymer ?
#
loop_
_entity_poly.entity_id
_entity_poly.type
_entity_poly.pdbx_seq_one_letter_code
_entity_poly.pdbx_strand_id
1 'polypeptide(L)'
;MTALSGVVYKDYVQVPIERVGVLIGKEGSVKREIEETYGVELEIESSTGRVCIKLLESSNSANLLVVKNIIQAIGHGISPEKALKAFREEDATLHVIDLRYVLGNSRNNLVRVKGRLIGERGKARKLIEELTNTAISISDHTVAIVGKLENVEVARRAIEMLISGRPHSVVWKYLYSMRRRIKRRGFILWEPRIEELQSTEGAIEGEGEGGGEEGG
;
A
#
# COMPACT_ATOMS: atom_id res chain seq x y z
N MET A 1 26.65 31.38 -8.16
CA MET A 1 26.40 30.01 -7.63
C MET A 1 24.90 29.82 -7.55
N THR A 2 24.20 28.94 -8.24
CA THR A 2 24.41 28.08 -9.40
C THR A 2 22.98 27.84 -9.90
N ALA A 3 22.73 27.91 -11.21
CA ALA A 3 21.39 27.76 -11.76
C ALA A 3 20.79 26.40 -11.39
N LEU A 4 19.72 26.38 -10.60
CA LEU A 4 18.85 25.21 -10.47
C LEU A 4 17.76 25.26 -11.56
N SER A 5 18.18 25.30 -12.82
CA SER A 5 17.27 25.03 -13.94
C SER A 5 17.32 23.53 -14.24
N GLY A 6 16.86 22.72 -13.29
CA GLY A 6 16.88 21.24 -13.36
C GLY A 6 15.52 20.61 -13.04
N VAL A 7 14.43 21.37 -13.14
CA VAL A 7 13.06 20.87 -12.92
C VAL A 7 12.50 20.39 -14.26
N VAL A 8 12.25 19.09 -14.36
CA VAL A 8 11.77 18.46 -15.60
C VAL A 8 10.25 18.41 -15.65
N TYR A 9 9.60 18.28 -14.49
CA TYR A 9 8.15 18.15 -14.41
C TYR A 9 7.59 18.81 -13.16
N LYS A 10 6.35 19.30 -13.25
CA LYS A 10 5.58 19.84 -12.12
C LYS A 10 4.21 19.18 -12.05
N ASP A 11 3.83 18.71 -10.86
CA ASP A 11 2.45 18.30 -10.55
C ASP A 11 1.90 19.14 -9.41
N TYR A 12 0.58 19.14 -9.28
CA TYR A 12 -0.12 19.85 -8.21
C TYR A 12 -1.07 18.92 -7.47
N VAL A 13 -1.09 19.07 -6.15
CA VAL A 13 -1.97 18.33 -5.24
C VAL A 13 -2.66 19.31 -4.31
N GLN A 14 -3.94 19.08 -4.05
CA GLN A 14 -4.71 19.82 -3.07
C GLN A 14 -4.73 19.06 -1.74
N VAL A 15 -4.40 19.75 -0.65
CA VAL A 15 -4.44 19.22 0.72
C VAL A 15 -5.37 20.11 1.56
N PRO A 16 -6.18 19.53 2.48
CA PRO A 16 -6.96 20.35 3.41
C PRO A 16 -6.07 21.30 4.21
N ILE A 17 -6.50 22.54 4.39
CA ILE A 17 -5.68 23.61 5.01
C ILE A 17 -5.21 23.20 6.42
N GLU A 18 -6.10 22.57 7.18
CA GLU A 18 -5.82 22.06 8.53
C GLU A 18 -4.77 20.94 8.57
N ARG A 19 -4.45 20.34 7.41
CA ARG A 19 -3.43 19.29 7.26
C ARG A 19 -2.10 19.80 6.72
N VAL A 20 -2.04 21.04 6.23
CA VAL A 20 -0.79 21.63 5.71
C VAL A 20 0.31 21.63 6.78
N GLY A 21 0.00 22.02 8.01
CA GLY A 21 0.98 22.01 9.10
C GLY A 21 1.54 20.61 9.40
N VAL A 22 0.73 19.56 9.21
CA VAL A 22 1.17 18.16 9.37
C VAL A 22 2.08 17.72 8.23
N LEU A 23 1.79 18.17 7.00
CA LEU A 23 2.62 17.90 5.82
C LEU A 23 3.98 18.62 5.92
N ILE A 24 4.01 19.84 6.44
CA ILE A 24 5.27 20.57 6.66
C ILE A 24 6.06 19.89 7.79
N GLY A 25 5.39 19.56 8.89
CA GLY A 25 6.02 19.01 10.08
C GLY A 25 6.70 20.08 10.94
N LYS A 26 7.13 19.70 12.14
CA LYS A 26 7.85 20.62 13.04
C LYS A 26 9.14 21.07 12.35
N GLU A 27 9.33 22.39 12.21
CA GLU A 27 10.51 22.96 11.54
C GLU A 27 10.73 22.38 10.12
N GLY A 28 9.65 22.05 9.41
CA GLY A 28 9.73 21.51 8.06
C GLY A 28 10.27 20.08 7.98
N SER A 29 10.27 19.31 9.07
CA SER A 29 10.89 17.98 9.13
C SER A 29 10.29 16.99 8.12
N VAL A 30 8.96 16.96 7.97
CA VAL A 30 8.27 16.03 7.07
C VAL A 30 8.49 16.43 5.62
N LYS A 31 8.39 17.73 5.32
CA LYS A 31 8.69 18.26 3.99
C LYS A 31 10.11 17.85 3.56
N ARG A 32 11.11 18.12 4.40
CA ARG A 32 12.51 17.78 4.12
C ARG A 32 12.72 16.29 3.91
N GLU A 33 12.13 15.45 4.75
CA GLU A 33 12.24 13.99 4.59
C GLU A 33 11.70 13.52 3.23
N ILE A 34 10.56 14.06 2.77
CA ILE A 34 10.00 13.74 1.45
C ILE A 34 10.92 14.23 0.33
N GLU A 35 11.40 15.47 0.40
CA GLU A 35 12.29 16.06 -0.61
C GLU A 35 13.60 15.27 -0.74
N GLU A 36 14.25 14.96 0.37
CA GLU A 36 15.52 14.23 0.42
C GLU A 36 15.37 12.77 -0.03
N THR A 37 14.31 12.08 0.42
CA THR A 37 14.10 10.65 0.12
C THR A 37 13.78 10.43 -1.36
N TYR A 38 13.00 11.34 -1.96
CA TYR A 38 12.44 11.14 -3.30
C TYR A 38 13.05 12.04 -4.38
N GLY A 39 13.98 12.94 -4.02
CA GLY A 39 14.63 13.85 -4.96
C GLY A 39 13.66 14.85 -5.59
N VAL A 40 12.76 15.40 -4.79
CA VAL A 40 11.76 16.38 -5.24
C VAL A 40 11.92 17.69 -4.49
N GLU A 41 11.34 18.77 -5.03
CA GLU A 41 11.15 20.03 -4.31
C GLU A 41 9.65 20.29 -4.14
N LEU A 42 9.24 20.64 -2.93
CA LEU A 42 7.85 20.91 -2.56
C LEU A 42 7.64 22.41 -2.28
N GLU A 43 6.81 23.05 -3.09
CA GLU A 43 6.28 24.38 -2.78
C GLU A 43 4.87 24.23 -2.20
N ILE A 44 4.69 24.65 -0.95
CA ILE A 44 3.43 24.49 -0.21
C ILE A 44 2.84 25.87 0.06
N GLU A 45 1.67 26.14 -0.52
CA GLU A 45 0.92 27.37 -0.27
C GLU A 45 0.01 27.19 0.95
N SER A 46 0.47 27.70 2.10
CA SER A 46 -0.20 27.45 3.39
C SER A 46 -1.62 28.02 3.52
N SER A 47 -1.97 29.05 2.75
CA SER A 47 -3.30 29.67 2.76
C SER A 47 -4.35 28.87 1.99
N THR A 48 -3.94 28.18 0.92
CA THR A 48 -4.84 27.46 0.01
C THR A 48 -4.75 25.95 0.20
N GLY A 49 -3.65 25.44 0.73
CA GLY A 49 -3.34 24.01 0.79
C GLY A 49 -2.91 23.42 -0.56
N ARG A 50 -2.58 24.27 -1.55
CA ARG A 50 -2.01 23.82 -2.82
C ARG A 50 -0.54 23.45 -2.64
N VAL A 51 -0.17 22.27 -3.11
CA VAL A 51 1.20 21.76 -3.08
C VAL A 51 1.67 21.55 -4.51
N CYS A 52 2.76 22.22 -4.90
CA CYS A 52 3.46 21.95 -6.14
C CYS A 52 4.63 20.99 -5.88
N ILE A 53 4.64 19.88 -6.62
CA ILE A 53 5.72 18.89 -6.60
C ILE A 53 6.57 19.13 -7.84
N LYS A 54 7.83 19.50 -7.66
CA LYS A 54 8.80 19.67 -8.74
C LYS A 54 9.72 18.46 -8.75
N LEU A 55 9.75 17.74 -9.88
CA LEU A 55 10.66 16.63 -10.08
C LEU A 55 12.01 17.16 -10.60
N LEU A 56 13.08 16.78 -9.92
CA LEU A 56 14.45 17.10 -10.33
C LEU A 56 14.92 16.12 -11.42
N GLU A 57 15.75 16.60 -12.35
CA GLU A 57 16.26 15.81 -13.49
C GLU A 57 17.03 14.54 -13.08
N SER A 58 17.66 14.56 -11.90
CA SER A 58 18.39 13.44 -11.33
C SER A 58 17.50 12.35 -10.70
N SER A 59 16.18 12.52 -10.70
CA SER A 59 15.26 11.68 -9.92
C SER A 59 14.46 10.70 -10.78
N ASN A 60 14.07 9.58 -10.17
CA ASN A 60 13.22 8.59 -10.83
C ASN A 60 11.83 9.20 -11.09
N SER A 61 11.36 9.15 -12.34
CA SER A 61 10.05 9.68 -12.73
C SER A 61 8.88 9.04 -11.96
N ALA A 62 9.01 7.80 -11.50
CA ALA A 62 8.02 7.13 -10.67
C ALA A 62 7.84 7.81 -9.29
N ASN A 63 8.86 8.51 -8.79
CA ASN A 63 8.81 9.18 -7.49
C ASN A 63 7.73 10.25 -7.43
N LEU A 64 7.39 10.87 -8.56
CA LEU A 64 6.33 11.86 -8.61
C LEU A 64 4.98 11.28 -8.13
N LEU A 65 4.63 10.09 -8.62
CA LEU A 65 3.39 9.41 -8.24
C LEU A 65 3.43 8.99 -6.77
N VAL A 66 4.57 8.49 -6.30
CA VAL A 66 4.75 8.10 -4.90
C VAL A 66 4.59 9.29 -3.97
N VAL A 67 5.27 10.41 -4.24
CA VAL A 67 5.18 11.65 -3.47
C VAL A 67 3.76 12.21 -3.48
N LYS A 68 3.10 12.21 -4.65
CA LYS A 68 1.69 12.60 -4.76
C LYS A 68 0.80 11.77 -3.84
N ASN A 69 0.98 10.45 -3.83
CA ASN A 69 0.21 9.56 -2.98
C ASN A 69 0.53 9.76 -1.48
N ILE A 70 1.78 10.04 -1.11
CA ILE A 70 2.18 10.39 0.27
C ILE A 70 1.45 11.66 0.72
N ILE A 71 1.51 12.72 -0.09
CA ILE A 71 0.87 14.01 0.21
C ILE A 71 -0.65 13.83 0.37
N GLN A 72 -1.28 13.11 -0.55
CA GLN A 72 -2.72 12.80 -0.47
C GLN A 72 -3.05 11.96 0.77
N ALA A 73 -2.25 10.95 1.11
CA ALA A 73 -2.46 10.12 2.29
C ALA A 73 -2.42 10.96 3.58
N ILE A 74 -1.44 11.86 3.70
CA ILE A 74 -1.32 12.80 4.82
C ILE A 74 -2.52 13.75 4.87
N GLY A 75 -2.95 14.24 3.71
CA GLY A 75 -4.16 15.06 3.56
C GLY A 75 -5.43 14.34 4.02
N HIS A 76 -5.53 13.03 3.82
CA HIS A 76 -6.64 12.21 4.32
C HIS A 76 -6.47 11.70 5.75
N GLY A 77 -5.50 12.21 6.51
CA GLY A 77 -5.38 11.93 7.94
C GLY A 77 -4.44 10.78 8.31
N ILE A 78 -3.78 10.14 7.34
CA ILE A 78 -2.68 9.21 7.64
C ILE A 78 -1.54 10.03 8.26
N SER A 79 -0.86 9.48 9.28
CA SER A 79 0.30 10.17 9.86
C SER A 79 1.47 10.14 8.87
N PRO A 80 2.33 11.18 8.84
CA PRO A 80 3.51 11.20 7.99
C PRO A 80 4.36 9.94 8.11
N GLU A 81 4.64 9.50 9.34
CA GLU A 81 5.39 8.28 9.63
C GLU A 81 4.77 7.03 8.97
N LYS A 82 3.44 6.85 9.07
CA LYS A 82 2.76 5.71 8.48
C LYS A 82 2.75 5.78 6.96
N ALA A 83 2.55 6.97 6.39
CA ALA A 83 2.54 7.17 4.94
C ALA A 83 3.92 6.87 4.35
N LEU A 84 4.97 7.50 4.89
CA LEU A 84 6.35 7.29 4.47
C LEU A 84 6.77 5.83 4.63
N LYS A 85 6.42 5.19 5.75
CA LYS A 85 6.71 3.76 5.96
C LYS A 85 6.04 2.89 4.89
N ALA A 86 4.75 3.10 4.62
CA ALA A 86 4.01 2.26 3.69
C ALA A 86 4.51 2.43 2.24
N PHE A 87 4.85 3.65 1.82
CA PHE A 87 5.36 3.93 0.47
C PHE A 87 6.84 3.60 0.26
N ARG A 88 7.51 3.01 1.25
CA ARG A 88 8.80 2.31 1.07
C ARG A 88 8.62 0.88 0.57
N GLU A 89 7.43 0.29 0.72
CA GLU A 89 7.14 -1.03 0.19
C GLU A 89 6.87 -0.95 -1.32
N GLU A 90 7.37 -1.93 -2.08
CA GLU A 90 6.99 -2.10 -3.48
C GLU A 90 5.48 -2.29 -3.63
N ASP A 91 4.91 -1.77 -4.72
CA ASP A 91 3.48 -1.81 -5.02
C ASP A 91 2.56 -1.19 -3.96
N ALA A 92 3.11 -0.27 -3.16
CA ALA A 92 2.30 0.52 -2.23
C ALA A 92 1.32 1.44 -2.98
N THR A 93 0.09 1.48 -2.49
CA THR A 93 -0.98 2.29 -3.06
C THR A 93 -1.80 2.99 -1.98
N LEU A 94 -2.45 4.08 -2.36
CA LEU A 94 -3.45 4.79 -1.57
C LEU A 94 -4.83 4.52 -2.18
N HIS A 95 -5.76 4.08 -1.35
CA HIS A 95 -7.17 4.01 -1.71
C HIS A 95 -8.00 4.89 -0.78
N VAL A 96 -8.86 5.74 -1.36
CA VAL A 96 -9.73 6.65 -0.61
C VAL A 96 -11.18 6.36 -0.95
N ILE A 97 -11.96 6.03 0.06
CA ILE A 97 -13.41 5.82 -0.03
C ILE A 97 -14.09 7.08 0.48
N ASP A 98 -14.83 7.79 -0.38
CA ASP A 98 -15.72 8.86 0.06
C ASP A 98 -17.10 8.29 0.42
N LEU A 99 -17.40 8.35 1.71
CA LEU A 99 -18.59 7.78 2.32
C LEU A 99 -19.87 8.48 1.85
N ARG A 100 -19.80 9.71 1.33
CA ARG A 100 -20.98 10.43 0.83
C ARG A 100 -21.53 9.81 -0.45
N TYR A 101 -20.66 9.25 -1.31
CA TYR A 101 -21.12 8.53 -2.51
C TYR A 101 -21.89 7.26 -2.15
N VAL A 102 -21.56 6.62 -1.03
CA VAL A 102 -22.18 5.35 -0.62
C VAL A 102 -23.42 5.57 0.27
N LEU A 103 -23.39 6.58 1.14
CA LEU A 103 -24.40 6.80 2.17
C LEU A 103 -25.34 7.98 1.89
N GLY A 104 -25.05 8.76 0.84
CA GLY A 104 -25.69 10.06 0.60
C GLY A 104 -25.36 11.07 1.70
N ASN A 105 -26.25 12.05 1.87
CA ASN A 105 -26.07 13.17 2.80
C ASN A 105 -26.60 12.90 4.22
N SER A 106 -26.91 11.65 4.57
CA SER A 106 -27.46 11.31 5.89
C SER A 106 -26.37 11.32 6.98
N ARG A 107 -26.37 12.37 7.80
CA ARG A 107 -25.45 12.49 8.96
C ARG A 107 -25.57 11.32 9.93
N ASN A 108 -26.78 10.83 10.19
CA ASN A 108 -27.02 9.70 11.09
C ASN A 108 -26.41 8.40 10.54
N ASN A 109 -26.53 8.16 9.23
CA ASN A 109 -25.88 7.01 8.59
C ASN A 109 -24.36 7.13 8.65
N LEU A 110 -23.81 8.33 8.39
CA LEU A 110 -22.37 8.59 8.44
C LEU A 110 -21.80 8.33 9.85
N VAL A 111 -22.45 8.86 10.90
CA VAL A 111 -22.04 8.65 12.30
C VAL A 111 -22.10 7.16 12.66
N ARG A 112 -23.18 6.46 12.29
CA ARG A 112 -23.34 5.02 12.54
C ARG A 112 -22.24 4.20 11.84
N VAL A 113 -21.99 4.48 10.57
CA VAL A 113 -20.97 3.76 9.77
C VAL A 113 -19.57 4.03 10.32
N LYS A 114 -19.22 5.29 10.59
CA LYS A 114 -17.95 5.63 11.25
C LYS A 114 -17.80 4.91 12.60
N GLY A 115 -18.86 4.85 13.40
CA GLY A 115 -18.87 4.11 14.66
C GLY A 115 -18.51 2.63 14.51
N ARG A 116 -19.00 1.97 13.44
CA ARG A 116 -18.66 0.58 13.12
C ARG A 116 -17.21 0.43 12.64
N LEU A 117 -16.77 1.31 11.75
CA LEU A 117 -15.42 1.28 11.19
C LEU A 117 -14.34 1.53 12.26
N ILE A 118 -14.57 2.51 13.14
CA ILE A 118 -13.67 2.81 14.25
C ILE A 118 -13.77 1.69 15.30
N GLY A 119 -15.00 1.30 15.67
CA GLY A 119 -15.27 0.39 16.76
C GLY A 119 -14.93 0.99 18.13
N GLU A 120 -15.20 0.25 19.19
CA GLU A 120 -14.92 0.69 20.56
C GLU A 120 -13.43 1.03 20.73
N ARG A 121 -13.10 2.27 21.12
CA ARG A 121 -11.71 2.76 21.27
C ARG A 121 -10.81 2.52 20.04
N GLY A 122 -11.39 2.48 18.84
CA GLY A 122 -10.64 2.23 17.62
C GLY A 122 -10.24 0.76 17.38
N LYS A 123 -10.75 -0.19 18.19
CA LYS A 123 -10.38 -1.61 18.11
C LYS A 123 -10.66 -2.21 16.73
N ALA A 124 -11.78 -1.84 16.09
CA ALA A 124 -12.13 -2.40 14.79
C ALA A 124 -11.15 -1.94 13.71
N ARG A 125 -10.90 -0.64 13.62
CA ARG A 125 -9.90 -0.05 12.70
C ARG A 125 -8.51 -0.69 12.90
N LYS A 126 -8.04 -0.77 14.15
CA LYS A 126 -6.73 -1.36 14.48
C LYS A 126 -6.64 -2.83 14.06
N LEU A 127 -7.69 -3.61 14.29
CA LEU A 127 -7.70 -5.02 13.90
C LEU A 127 -7.63 -5.18 12.37
N ILE A 128 -8.31 -4.32 11.60
CA ILE A 128 -8.20 -4.31 10.14
C ILE A 128 -6.76 -3.96 9.73
N GLU A 129 -6.18 -2.89 10.27
CA GLU A 129 -4.78 -2.48 10.02
C GLU A 129 -3.81 -3.64 10.30
N GLU A 130 -3.92 -4.30 11.45
CA GLU A 130 -3.04 -5.41 11.87
C GLU A 130 -3.18 -6.66 11.01
N LEU A 131 -4.40 -7.03 10.63
CA LEU A 131 -4.64 -8.24 9.84
C LEU A 131 -4.27 -8.07 8.37
N THR A 132 -4.28 -6.83 7.87
CA THR A 132 -3.97 -6.50 6.48
C THR A 132 -2.60 -5.86 6.29
N ASN A 133 -1.88 -5.50 7.35
CA ASN A 133 -0.66 -4.70 7.27
C ASN A 133 -0.87 -3.40 6.46
N THR A 134 -1.92 -2.66 6.79
CA THR A 134 -2.25 -1.36 6.18
C THR A 134 -2.32 -0.26 7.23
N ALA A 135 -2.19 0.99 6.79
CA ALA A 135 -2.49 2.18 7.56
C ALA A 135 -3.88 2.71 7.16
N ILE A 136 -4.75 2.93 8.14
CA ILE A 136 -6.13 3.38 7.90
C ILE A 136 -6.42 4.66 8.67
N SER A 137 -6.91 5.66 7.95
CA SER A 137 -7.46 6.90 8.49
C SER A 137 -8.96 6.97 8.21
N ILE A 138 -9.73 7.40 9.21
CA ILE A 138 -11.18 7.61 9.10
C ILE A 138 -11.43 9.08 9.47
N SER A 139 -11.68 9.90 8.45
CA SER A 139 -11.90 11.34 8.58
C SER A 139 -13.40 11.65 8.58
N ASP A 140 -13.80 12.90 8.34
CA ASP A 140 -15.20 13.32 8.36
C ASP A 140 -16.08 12.52 7.40
N HIS A 141 -15.70 12.48 6.14
CA HIS A 141 -16.46 11.82 5.08
C HIS A 141 -15.62 10.85 4.24
N THR A 142 -14.35 10.62 4.59
CA THR A 142 -13.46 9.73 3.83
C THR A 142 -12.84 8.66 4.71
N VAL A 143 -12.56 7.50 4.11
CA VAL A 143 -11.69 6.46 4.68
C VAL A 143 -10.50 6.28 3.75
N ALA A 144 -9.30 6.57 4.23
CA ALA A 144 -8.06 6.35 3.47
C ALA A 144 -7.34 5.10 3.96
N ILE A 145 -6.84 4.31 3.02
CA ILE A 145 -6.15 3.05 3.24
C ILE A 145 -4.84 3.11 2.47
N VAL A 146 -3.72 2.84 3.14
CA VAL A 146 -2.39 2.82 2.52
C VAL A 146 -1.67 1.51 2.86
N GLY A 147 -1.02 0.92 1.87
CA GLY A 147 -0.22 -0.30 1.99
C GLY A 147 -0.03 -0.95 0.63
N LYS A 148 0.52 -2.17 0.61
CA LYS A 148 0.61 -2.97 -0.62
C LYS A 148 -0.76 -3.17 -1.29
N LEU A 149 -0.80 -3.16 -2.62
CA LEU A 149 -2.02 -3.29 -3.40
C LEU A 149 -2.94 -4.44 -2.92
N GLU A 150 -2.42 -5.66 -2.80
CA GLU A 150 -3.22 -6.82 -2.37
C GLU A 150 -3.81 -6.65 -0.96
N ASN A 151 -3.07 -5.99 -0.07
CA ASN A 151 -3.47 -5.75 1.31
C ASN A 151 -4.54 -4.65 1.39
N VAL A 152 -4.38 -3.60 0.59
CA VAL A 152 -5.36 -2.52 0.44
C VAL A 152 -6.68 -3.07 -0.09
N GLU A 153 -6.67 -4.00 -1.04
CA GLU A 153 -7.90 -4.63 -1.54
C GLU A 153 -8.65 -5.42 -0.46
N VAL A 154 -7.92 -6.18 0.37
CA VAL A 154 -8.53 -6.91 1.49
C VAL A 154 -9.11 -5.94 2.53
N ALA A 155 -8.36 -4.89 2.88
CA ALA A 155 -8.83 -3.87 3.81
C ALA A 155 -10.06 -3.13 3.27
N ARG A 156 -10.03 -2.72 1.99
CA ARG A 156 -11.16 -2.09 1.29
C ARG A 156 -12.40 -2.95 1.37
N ARG A 157 -12.28 -4.24 1.04
CA ARG A 157 -13.43 -5.16 1.09
C ARG A 157 -14.00 -5.31 2.50
N ALA A 158 -13.14 -5.40 3.52
CA ALA A 158 -13.59 -5.45 4.91
C ALA A 158 -14.34 -4.18 5.32
N ILE A 159 -13.85 -3.00 4.91
CA ILE A 159 -14.49 -1.71 5.13
C ILE A 159 -15.85 -1.65 4.42
N GLU A 160 -15.94 -2.05 3.16
CA GLU A 160 -17.21 -2.11 2.40
C GLU A 160 -18.24 -3.02 3.06
N MET A 161 -17.83 -4.16 3.60
CA MET A 161 -18.71 -5.06 4.35
C MET A 161 -19.29 -4.35 5.58
N LEU A 162 -18.47 -3.61 6.32
CA LEU A 162 -18.91 -2.85 7.50
C LEU A 162 -19.85 -1.71 7.13
N ILE A 163 -19.55 -0.98 6.04
CA ILE A 163 -20.41 0.08 5.48
C ILE A 163 -21.77 -0.51 5.10
N SER A 164 -21.78 -1.69 4.46
CA SER A 164 -22.99 -2.43 4.07
C SER A 164 -23.73 -3.09 5.23
N GLY A 165 -23.32 -2.84 6.49
CA GLY A 165 -24.01 -3.34 7.67
C GLY A 165 -23.69 -4.78 8.06
N ARG A 166 -22.73 -5.46 7.41
CA ARG A 166 -22.34 -6.83 7.78
C ARG A 166 -21.82 -6.89 9.21
N PRO A 167 -22.19 -7.90 10.02
CA PRO A 167 -21.71 -8.02 11.39
C PRO A 167 -20.18 -8.12 11.46
N HIS A 168 -19.59 -7.53 12.49
CA HIS A 168 -18.14 -7.56 12.70
C HIS A 168 -17.59 -9.01 12.71
N SER A 169 -18.32 -9.96 13.32
CA SER A 169 -17.94 -11.37 13.33
C SER A 169 -17.73 -11.98 11.93
N VAL A 170 -18.54 -11.57 10.95
CA VAL A 170 -18.41 -12.00 9.55
C VAL A 170 -17.17 -11.36 8.91
N VAL A 171 -16.92 -10.09 9.19
CA VAL A 171 -15.74 -9.35 8.69
C VAL A 171 -14.44 -9.91 9.27
N TRP A 172 -14.42 -10.28 10.55
CA TRP A 172 -13.27 -10.93 11.18
C TRP A 172 -12.97 -12.27 10.53
N LYS A 173 -13.98 -13.12 10.32
CA LYS A 173 -13.81 -14.41 9.63
C LYS A 173 -13.19 -14.23 8.24
N TYR A 174 -13.65 -13.22 7.49
CA TYR A 174 -13.08 -12.85 6.21
C TYR A 174 -11.59 -12.45 6.33
N LEU A 175 -11.26 -11.53 7.22
CA LEU A 175 -9.88 -11.04 7.40
C LEU A 175 -8.91 -12.13 7.82
N TYR A 176 -9.28 -12.99 8.78
CA TYR A 176 -8.44 -14.12 9.20
C TYR A 176 -8.24 -15.14 8.07
N SER A 177 -9.27 -15.37 7.26
CA SER A 177 -9.16 -16.24 6.07
C SER A 177 -8.18 -15.67 5.05
N MET A 178 -8.30 -14.37 4.74
CA MET A 178 -7.41 -13.69 3.79
C MET A 178 -5.97 -13.63 4.29
N ARG A 179 -5.75 -13.33 5.58
CA ARG A 179 -4.39 -13.33 6.17
C ARG A 179 -3.70 -14.69 6.03
N ARG A 180 -4.44 -15.79 6.23
CA ARG A 180 -3.90 -17.15 5.98
C ARG A 180 -3.59 -17.40 4.51
N ARG A 181 -4.40 -16.88 3.59
CA ARG A 181 -4.18 -17.02 2.14
C ARG A 181 -2.94 -16.26 1.67
N ILE A 182 -2.76 -15.01 2.11
CA ILE A 182 -1.60 -14.18 1.76
C ILE A 182 -0.31 -14.81 2.29
N LYS A 183 -0.29 -15.23 3.57
CA LYS A 183 0.86 -15.94 4.14
C LYS A 183 1.23 -17.20 3.36
N ARG A 184 0.24 -18.06 3.04
CA ARG A 184 0.49 -19.27 2.25
C ARG A 184 1.08 -18.98 0.87
N ARG A 185 0.60 -17.96 0.16
CA ARG A 185 1.17 -17.56 -1.13
C ARG A 185 2.62 -17.11 -1.00
N GLY A 186 2.93 -16.34 0.04
CA GLY A 186 4.31 -15.95 0.35
C GLY A 186 5.22 -17.15 0.59
N PHE A 187 4.74 -18.18 1.30
CA PHE A 187 5.50 -19.43 1.51
C PHE A 187 5.69 -20.23 0.21
N ILE A 188 4.64 -20.41 -0.60
CA ILE A 188 4.71 -21.18 -1.86
C ILE A 188 5.71 -20.56 -2.84
N LEU A 189 5.81 -19.21 -2.88
CA LEU A 189 6.76 -18.53 -3.74
C LEU A 189 8.23 -18.73 -3.33
N TRP A 190 8.48 -19.09 -2.06
CA TRP A 190 9.81 -19.32 -1.49
C TRP A 190 10.27 -20.78 -1.55
N GLU A 191 9.42 -21.72 -1.98
CA GLU A 191 9.89 -23.07 -2.29
C GLU A 191 10.75 -23.02 -3.55
N PRO A 192 12.01 -23.50 -3.51
CA PRO A 192 12.78 -23.68 -4.72
C PRO A 192 11.96 -24.56 -5.65
N ARG A 193 11.62 -24.05 -6.84
CA ARG A 193 11.17 -24.94 -7.91
C ARG A 193 12.33 -25.90 -8.14
N ILE A 194 12.22 -27.10 -7.60
CA ILE A 194 13.06 -28.21 -7.99
C ILE A 194 12.74 -28.38 -9.47
N GLU A 195 13.62 -27.84 -10.33
CA GLU A 195 13.62 -28.22 -11.73
C GLU A 195 13.77 -29.74 -11.71
N GLU A 196 12.72 -30.44 -12.13
CA GLU A 196 12.79 -31.86 -12.36
C GLU A 196 13.90 -32.07 -13.39
N LEU A 197 15.08 -32.49 -12.91
CA LEU A 197 16.20 -32.95 -13.71
C LEU A 197 15.76 -34.22 -14.46
N GLN A 198 14.91 -34.05 -15.47
CA GLN A 198 14.78 -35.02 -16.55
C GLN A 198 15.94 -34.78 -17.53
N SER A 199 17.14 -35.07 -17.05
CA SER A 199 18.30 -35.26 -17.90
C SER A 199 18.73 -36.72 -17.77
N THR A 200 18.20 -37.53 -18.69
CA THR A 200 18.99 -38.49 -19.46
C THR A 200 19.82 -39.50 -18.65
N GLU A 201 19.17 -40.43 -17.95
CA GLU A 201 19.72 -41.77 -17.73
C GLU A 201 19.04 -42.73 -18.72
N GLY A 202 19.53 -42.72 -19.95
CA GLY A 202 19.02 -43.59 -21.02
C GLY A 202 19.97 -43.72 -22.21
N ALA A 203 21.22 -43.32 -22.04
CA ALA A 203 22.27 -43.50 -23.01
C ALA A 203 23.56 -43.77 -22.23
N ILE A 204 23.80 -45.04 -21.91
CA ILE A 204 25.09 -45.75 -21.82
C ILE A 204 24.71 -47.13 -21.27
N GLU A 205 24.49 -48.10 -22.18
CA GLU A 205 24.82 -49.50 -21.96
C GLU A 205 24.88 -50.16 -23.34
N GLY A 206 26.07 -50.09 -23.92
CA GLY A 206 26.45 -50.74 -25.15
C GLY A 206 27.97 -50.76 -25.20
N GLU A 207 28.54 -51.97 -25.23
CA GLU A 207 29.95 -52.41 -25.27
C GLU A 207 30.24 -53.29 -24.05
N GLY A 208 30.08 -54.61 -24.14
CA GLY A 208 30.99 -55.58 -24.78
C GLY A 208 31.55 -56.46 -23.63
N GLU A 209 31.87 -57.74 -23.70
CA GLU A 209 32.08 -58.80 -24.68
C GLU A 209 31.71 -60.10 -23.92
N GLY A 210 31.18 -61.17 -24.52
CA GLY A 210 31.98 -62.16 -25.25
C GLY A 210 31.99 -63.51 -24.50
N GLY A 211 31.76 -64.60 -25.24
CA GLY A 211 32.29 -65.92 -24.91
C GLY A 211 31.29 -67.02 -24.53
N GLY A 212 31.18 -68.02 -25.42
CA GLY A 212 31.52 -69.39 -25.02
C GLY A 212 30.39 -70.42 -24.92
N GLU A 213 30.57 -71.50 -25.68
CA GLU A 213 29.76 -72.72 -25.85
C GLU A 213 29.67 -73.67 -24.64
N GLU A 214 28.86 -74.73 -24.87
CA GLU A 214 28.73 -76.05 -24.21
C GLU A 214 27.58 -76.14 -23.18
N GLY A 215 26.65 -77.10 -23.23
CA GLY A 215 26.52 -78.37 -23.96
C GLY A 215 25.79 -79.35 -23.04
N GLY A 216 24.75 -80.05 -23.54
CA GLY A 216 24.01 -81.08 -22.79
C GLY A 216 22.54 -81.21 -23.17
#